data_AF-A0A7S4RH07-F1
#
_entry.id   AF-A0A7S4RH07-F1
#
_cell.length_a   1.000
_cell.length_b   1.000
_cell.length_c   1.000
_cell.angle_alpha   90.00
_cell.angle_beta   90.00
_cell.angle_gamma   90.00
#
_symmetry.space_group_name_H-M   'P 1'
#
loop_
_entity.id
_entity.type
_entity.pdbx_description
1 polymer ?
#
loop_
_entity_poly.entity_id
_entity_poly.type
_entity_poly.pdbx_seq_one_letter_code
_entity_poly.pdbx_strand_id
1 'polypeptide(L)'
;STHDARNKSLGLWVSYQRTLYKKNALSSDRIQQLNSIGFIWDPIEYAWNKSFDQLCALKVQNGHCTVSTYDELSKSLGNWVHKQRVLHKKNTLSSNHIKQLDSLGFIWNFSDKSKAKENYRAEIMSWEQRFDELCAFKAQKRHCHVS
;
A
#
# COMPACT_ATOMS: atom_id res chain seq x y z
N SER A 1 37.60 2.06 0.54
CA SER A 1 36.90 3.35 0.32
C SER A 1 36.49 3.68 -1.11
N THR A 2 36.71 2.83 -2.13
CA THR A 2 36.38 3.13 -3.54
C THR A 2 34.97 2.69 -3.98
N HIS A 3 34.30 1.85 -3.18
CA HIS A 3 32.95 1.35 -3.46
C HIS A 3 31.87 2.40 -3.13
N ASP A 4 32.08 3.20 -2.09
CA ASP A 4 31.12 4.22 -1.65
C ASP A 4 31.09 5.45 -2.60
N ALA A 5 32.25 5.82 -3.16
CA ALA A 5 32.34 6.89 -4.15
C ALA A 5 31.65 6.55 -5.49
N ARG A 6 31.76 5.29 -5.96
CA ARG A 6 31.09 4.81 -7.17
C ARG A 6 29.57 4.73 -7.03
N ASN A 7 29.07 4.35 -5.85
CA ASN A 7 27.63 4.34 -5.59
C ASN A 7 27.05 5.77 -5.55
N LYS A 8 27.78 6.72 -4.97
CA LYS A 8 27.39 8.14 -4.95
C LYS A 8 27.34 8.75 -6.36
N SER A 9 28.32 8.46 -7.21
CA SER A 9 28.32 8.97 -8.58
C SER A 9 27.18 8.40 -9.43
N LEU A 10 26.84 7.13 -9.26
CA LEU A 10 25.70 6.51 -9.95
C LEU A 10 24.35 7.11 -9.50
N GLY A 11 24.16 7.34 -8.19
CA GLY A 11 22.93 7.96 -7.69
C GLY A 11 22.68 9.37 -8.25
N LEU A 12 23.75 10.17 -8.41
CA LEU A 12 23.68 11.48 -9.06
C LEU A 12 23.33 11.34 -10.55
N TRP A 13 23.96 10.39 -11.24
CA TRP A 13 23.68 10.13 -12.65
C TRP A 13 22.21 9.71 -12.88
N VAL A 14 21.68 8.81 -12.06
CA VAL A 14 20.26 8.38 -12.09
C VAL A 14 19.33 9.58 -11.89
N SER A 15 19.64 10.44 -10.91
CA SER A 15 18.85 11.65 -10.62
C SER A 15 18.87 12.63 -11.80
N TYR A 16 20.02 12.74 -12.46
CA TYR A 16 20.18 13.55 -13.65
C TYR A 16 19.37 12.99 -14.83
N GLN A 17 19.37 11.67 -15.07
CA GLN A 17 18.54 11.06 -16.13
C GLN A 17 17.05 11.35 -15.93
N ARG A 18 16.53 11.22 -14.70
CA ARG A 18 15.14 11.58 -14.38
C ARG A 18 14.84 13.05 -14.63
N THR A 19 15.79 13.94 -14.34
CA THR A 19 15.66 15.38 -14.60
C THR A 19 15.59 15.67 -16.10
N LEU A 20 16.45 15.05 -16.91
CA LEU A 20 16.42 15.20 -18.37
C LEU A 20 15.12 14.65 -18.98
N TYR A 21 14.66 13.49 -18.50
CA TYR A 21 13.40 12.89 -18.93
C TYR A 21 12.21 13.81 -18.67
N LYS A 22 12.09 14.37 -17.45
CA LYS A 22 11.03 15.34 -17.10
C LYS A 22 11.07 16.62 -17.93
N LYS A 23 12.24 16.99 -18.45
CA LYS A 23 12.42 18.16 -19.32
C LYS A 23 12.25 17.85 -20.81
N ASN A 24 11.88 16.61 -21.18
CA ASN A 24 11.85 16.13 -22.57
C ASN A 24 13.20 16.33 -23.30
N ALA A 25 14.31 16.32 -22.57
CA ALA A 25 15.66 16.57 -23.09
C ALA A 25 16.50 15.30 -23.22
N LEU A 26 15.90 14.13 -22.96
CA LEU A 26 16.56 12.83 -23.08
C LEU A 26 16.19 12.18 -24.41
N SER A 27 17.17 11.64 -25.13
CA SER A 27 16.93 10.99 -26.42
C SER A 27 16.08 9.73 -26.29
N SER A 28 15.32 9.40 -27.35
CA SER A 28 14.51 8.18 -27.44
C SER A 28 15.33 6.91 -27.15
N ASP A 29 16.54 6.82 -27.70
CA ASP A 29 17.40 5.64 -27.57
C ASP A 29 17.82 5.42 -26.11
N ARG A 30 18.13 6.50 -25.40
CA ARG A 30 18.47 6.43 -23.96
C ARG A 30 17.27 6.05 -23.12
N ILE A 31 16.08 6.56 -23.46
CA ILE A 31 14.83 6.18 -22.81
C ILE A 31 14.58 4.68 -23.00
N GLN A 32 14.76 4.16 -24.23
CA GLN A 32 14.59 2.75 -24.55
C GLN A 32 15.56 1.86 -23.77
N GLN A 33 16.86 2.22 -23.72
CA GLN A 33 17.86 1.48 -22.96
C GLN A 33 17.57 1.44 -21.45
N LEU A 34 17.10 2.55 -20.89
CA LEU A 34 16.70 2.60 -19.48
C LEU A 34 15.43 1.78 -19.24
N ASN A 35 14.45 1.85 -20.14
CA ASN A 35 13.23 1.04 -20.05
C ASN A 35 13.53 -0.47 -20.15
N SER A 36 14.49 -0.90 -21.00
CA SER A 36 14.81 -2.31 -21.17
C SER A 36 15.39 -2.98 -19.92
N ILE A 37 15.91 -2.19 -18.98
CA ILE A 37 16.38 -2.68 -17.67
C ILE A 37 15.38 -2.44 -16.54
N GLY A 38 14.14 -2.02 -16.85
CA GLY A 38 13.10 -1.75 -15.87
C GLY A 38 13.37 -0.48 -15.04
N PHE A 39 14.02 0.54 -15.62
CA PHE A 39 14.35 1.77 -14.91
C PHE A 39 13.10 2.50 -14.40
N ILE A 40 13.07 2.78 -13.10
CA ILE A 40 11.97 3.49 -12.46
C ILE A 40 12.17 5.00 -12.60
N TRP A 41 11.35 5.63 -13.44
CA TRP A 41 11.35 7.07 -13.69
C TRP A 41 10.79 7.89 -12.53
N ASP A 42 9.74 7.39 -11.87
CA ASP A 42 9.14 7.99 -10.69
C ASP A 42 9.14 7.00 -9.51
N PRO A 43 10.17 7.05 -8.64
CA PRO A 43 10.24 6.18 -7.48
C PRO A 43 9.14 6.42 -6.45
N ILE A 44 8.62 7.65 -6.38
CA ILE A 44 7.59 8.02 -5.41
C ILE A 44 6.28 7.35 -5.83
N GLU A 45 5.90 7.53 -7.09
CA GLU A 45 4.72 6.90 -7.65
C GLU A 45 4.84 5.38 -7.70
N TYR A 46 6.03 4.86 -8.01
CA TYR A 46 6.29 3.42 -7.95
C TYR A 46 6.10 2.84 -6.54
N ALA A 47 6.64 3.50 -5.51
CA ALA A 47 6.46 3.09 -4.13
C ALA A 47 4.99 3.19 -3.68
N TRP A 48 4.27 4.22 -4.15
CA TRP A 48 2.82 4.35 -3.96
C TRP A 48 2.08 3.15 -4.55
N ASN A 49 2.28 2.86 -5.84
CA ASN A 49 1.60 1.77 -6.54
C ASN A 49 1.88 0.42 -5.88
N LYS A 50 3.12 0.15 -5.48
CA LYS A 50 3.47 -1.08 -4.77
C LYS A 50 2.67 -1.25 -3.47
N SER A 51 2.57 -0.22 -2.65
CA SER A 51 1.78 -0.28 -1.41
C SER A 51 0.28 -0.36 -1.68
N PHE A 52 -0.19 0.34 -2.71
CA PHE A 52 -1.58 0.29 -3.14
C PHE A 52 -1.98 -1.11 -3.59
N ASP A 53 -1.15 -1.78 -4.39
CA ASP A 53 -1.35 -3.16 -4.84
C ASP A 53 -1.39 -4.13 -3.65
N GLN A 54 -0.52 -3.93 -2.65
CA GLN A 54 -0.57 -4.70 -1.40
C GLN A 54 -1.89 -4.49 -0.64
N LEU A 55 -2.41 -3.26 -0.62
CA LEU A 55 -3.71 -2.97 0.00
C LEU A 55 -4.87 -3.62 -0.79
N CYS A 56 -4.81 -3.59 -2.12
CA CYS A 56 -5.77 -4.29 -2.98
C CYS A 56 -5.77 -5.79 -2.70
N ALA A 57 -4.59 -6.42 -2.65
CA ALA A 57 -4.46 -7.84 -2.33
C ALA A 57 -5.04 -8.16 -0.94
N LEU A 58 -4.79 -7.30 0.06
CA LEU A 58 -5.36 -7.45 1.39
C LEU A 58 -6.88 -7.36 1.39
N LYS A 59 -7.47 -6.42 0.62
CA LYS A 59 -8.92 -6.27 0.46
C LYS A 59 -9.53 -7.52 -0.17
N VAL A 60 -8.89 -8.09 -1.19
CA VAL A 60 -9.32 -9.35 -1.82
C VAL A 60 -9.26 -10.51 -0.83
N GLN A 61 -8.20 -10.61 -0.03
CA GLN A 61 -8.01 -11.71 0.91
C GLN A 61 -8.95 -11.64 2.12
N ASN A 62 -9.13 -10.45 2.71
CA ASN A 62 -9.82 -10.29 4.00
C ASN A 62 -11.20 -9.64 3.89
N GLY A 63 -11.61 -9.22 2.68
CA GLY A 63 -12.84 -8.45 2.46
C GLY A 63 -12.76 -6.98 2.91
N HIS A 64 -11.70 -6.57 3.60
CA HIS A 64 -11.54 -5.20 4.11
C HIS A 64 -10.09 -4.68 4.04
N CYS A 65 -9.94 -3.36 3.94
CA CYS A 65 -8.65 -2.65 3.93
C CYS A 65 -8.04 -2.45 5.33
N THR A 66 -8.58 -3.11 6.37
CA THR A 66 -8.06 -3.02 7.74
C THR A 66 -6.77 -3.83 7.86
N VAL A 67 -5.65 -3.14 8.02
CA VAL A 67 -4.33 -3.76 8.18
C VAL A 67 -4.11 -4.11 9.65
N SER A 68 -3.85 -5.39 9.92
CA SER A 68 -3.42 -5.88 11.24
C SER A 68 -2.00 -5.40 11.53
N THR A 69 -1.71 -4.91 12.74
CA THR A 69 -0.35 -4.46 13.10
C THR A 69 0.54 -5.57 13.64
N TYR A 70 0.05 -6.81 13.69
CA TYR A 70 0.72 -7.92 14.39
C TYR A 70 1.79 -8.66 13.57
N ASP A 71 1.73 -8.58 12.23
CA ASP A 71 2.68 -9.24 11.32
C ASP A 71 3.59 -8.20 10.64
N GLU A 72 4.85 -8.54 10.35
CA GLU A 72 5.86 -7.58 9.82
C GLU A 72 5.50 -7.03 8.44
N LEU A 73 5.00 -7.89 7.55
CA LEU A 73 4.46 -7.49 6.24
C LEU A 73 3.32 -6.48 6.42
N SER A 74 2.44 -6.77 7.38
CA SER A 74 1.30 -5.93 7.71
C SER A 74 1.69 -4.64 8.45
N LYS A 75 2.84 -4.61 9.15
CA LYS A 75 3.37 -3.42 9.82
C LYS A 75 3.82 -2.35 8.84
N SER A 76 4.48 -2.74 7.75
CA SER A 76 4.94 -1.81 6.71
C SER A 76 3.76 -1.13 6.00
N LEU A 77 2.75 -1.93 5.61
CA LEU A 77 1.51 -1.46 5.00
C LEU A 77 0.66 -0.65 5.98
N GLY A 78 0.62 -1.04 7.26
CA GLY A 78 -0.07 -0.32 8.32
C GLY A 78 0.50 1.08 8.55
N ASN A 79 1.83 1.21 8.55
CA ASN A 79 2.51 2.51 8.62
C ASN A 79 2.20 3.38 7.39
N TRP A 80 2.19 2.78 6.20
CA TRP A 80 1.81 3.47 4.97
C TRP A 80 0.36 3.97 5.03
N VAL A 81 -0.59 3.12 5.41
CA VAL A 81 -2.00 3.47 5.64
C VAL A 81 -2.14 4.62 6.65
N HIS A 82 -1.43 4.55 7.77
CA HIS A 82 -1.42 5.62 8.76
C HIS A 82 -0.90 6.94 8.18
N LYS A 83 0.21 6.89 7.44
CA LYS A 83 0.77 8.05 6.75
C LYS A 83 -0.25 8.66 5.78
N GLN A 84 -1.00 7.85 5.04
CA GLN A 84 -2.02 8.36 4.13
C GLN A 84 -3.16 9.09 4.85
N ARG A 85 -3.62 8.56 5.99
CA ARG A 85 -4.62 9.26 6.82
C ARG A 85 -4.11 10.60 7.34
N VAL A 86 -2.83 10.66 7.77
CA VAL A 86 -2.20 11.90 8.23
C VAL A 86 -2.10 12.93 7.10
N LEU A 87 -1.67 12.50 5.90
CA LEU A 87 -1.57 13.37 4.73
C LEU A 87 -2.94 13.87 4.25
N HIS A 88 -3.96 13.01 4.27
CA HIS A 88 -5.33 13.40 3.96
C HIS A 88 -5.87 14.43 4.96
N LYS A 89 -5.65 14.23 6.27
CA LYS A 89 -6.03 15.22 7.30
C LYS A 89 -5.32 16.56 7.13
N LYS A 90 -4.09 16.55 6.60
CA LYS A 90 -3.30 17.76 6.29
C LYS A 90 -3.65 18.38 4.93
N ASN A 91 -4.55 17.79 4.15
CA ASN A 91 -4.89 18.20 2.78
C ASN A 91 -3.69 18.25 1.83
N THR A 92 -2.67 17.44 2.08
CA THR A 92 -1.44 17.37 1.24
C THR A 92 -1.36 16.10 0.41
N LEU A 93 -2.33 15.20 0.54
CA LEU A 93 -2.42 14.01 -0.30
C LEU A 93 -2.97 14.38 -1.68
N SER A 94 -2.36 13.83 -2.74
CA SER A 94 -2.81 14.05 -4.11
C SER A 94 -4.27 13.61 -4.31
N SER A 95 -5.04 14.37 -5.08
CA SER A 95 -6.43 14.03 -5.42
C SER A 95 -6.56 12.69 -6.13
N ASN A 96 -5.55 12.30 -6.94
CA ASN A 96 -5.53 10.99 -7.60
C ASN A 96 -5.36 9.85 -6.59
N HIS A 97 -4.45 10.03 -5.62
CA HIS A 97 -4.21 9.06 -4.55
C HIS A 97 -5.44 8.91 -3.64
N ILE A 98 -6.16 10.00 -3.38
CA ILE A 98 -7.45 9.97 -2.67
C ILE A 98 -8.47 9.15 -3.46
N LYS A 99 -8.67 9.44 -4.74
CA LYS A 99 -9.61 8.71 -5.61
C LYS A 99 -9.32 7.21 -5.67
N GLN A 100 -8.04 6.82 -5.76
CA GLN A 100 -7.63 5.41 -5.75
C GLN A 100 -8.00 4.71 -4.45
N LEU A 101 -7.78 5.36 -3.30
CA LEU A 101 -8.16 4.79 -2.01
C LEU A 101 -9.70 4.76 -1.84
N ASP A 102 -10.40 5.81 -2.27
CA ASP A 102 -11.86 5.86 -2.25
C ASP A 102 -12.49 4.76 -3.09
N SER A 103 -11.92 4.42 -4.25
CA SER A 103 -12.42 3.31 -5.09
C SER A 103 -12.26 1.94 -4.44
N LEU A 104 -11.42 1.80 -3.40
CA LEU A 104 -11.31 0.60 -2.59
C LEU A 104 -12.28 0.56 -1.39
N GLY A 105 -13.12 1.60 -1.22
CA GLY A 105 -13.92 1.76 -0.01
C GLY A 105 -13.06 2.11 1.21
N PHE A 106 -11.90 2.74 1.01
CA PHE A 106 -10.97 2.99 2.11
C PHE A 106 -11.58 3.91 3.17
N ILE A 107 -11.64 3.41 4.41
CA ILE A 107 -12.17 4.18 5.54
C ILE A 107 -11.10 5.12 6.09
N TRP A 108 -11.30 6.42 5.85
CA TRP A 108 -10.42 7.49 6.32
C TRP A 108 -10.51 7.73 7.82
N ASN A 109 -11.73 7.74 8.38
CA ASN A 109 -12.00 8.00 9.80
C ASN A 109 -13.07 7.05 10.33
N PHE A 110 -12.79 6.37 11.45
CA PHE A 110 -13.74 5.49 12.13
C PHE A 110 -14.70 6.24 13.08
N SER A 111 -14.57 7.56 13.22
CA SER A 111 -15.36 8.37 14.15
C SER A 111 -16.74 8.75 13.63
N ASP A 112 -17.02 8.55 12.35
CA ASP A 112 -18.30 8.91 11.74
C ASP A 112 -19.32 7.77 11.97
N LYS A 113 -19.92 7.74 13.17
CA LYS A 113 -20.71 6.60 13.69
C LYS A 113 -21.88 6.19 12.78
N SER A 114 -22.40 7.11 11.97
CA SER A 114 -23.50 6.88 11.00
C SER A 114 -23.02 6.09 9.78
N LYS A 115 -21.93 6.53 9.13
CA LYS A 115 -21.30 5.78 8.01
C LYS A 115 -20.57 4.52 8.48
N ALA A 116 -20.00 4.54 9.68
CA ALA A 116 -19.34 3.40 10.27
C ALA A 116 -20.28 2.21 10.44
N LYS A 117 -21.57 2.43 10.75
CA LYS A 117 -22.58 1.37 10.96
C LYS A 117 -23.15 0.81 9.65
N GLU A 118 -23.29 1.66 8.63
CA GLU A 118 -23.72 1.27 7.29
C GLU A 118 -22.59 0.54 6.52
N ASN A 119 -21.36 1.04 6.62
CA ASN A 119 -20.18 0.36 6.10
C ASN A 119 -19.84 -0.90 6.91
N TYR A 120 -20.13 -0.95 8.23
CA TYR A 120 -19.98 -2.20 9.02
C TYR A 120 -20.85 -3.33 8.45
N ARG A 121 -22.05 -2.99 7.95
CA ARG A 121 -23.01 -3.96 7.42
C ARG A 121 -22.74 -4.36 5.97
N ALA A 122 -22.11 -3.48 5.20
CA ALA A 122 -21.81 -3.70 3.79
C ALA A 122 -20.37 -4.21 3.52
N GLU A 123 -19.40 -3.89 4.37
CA GLU A 123 -17.97 -4.17 4.14
C GLU A 123 -17.32 -5.17 5.11
N ILE A 124 -18.04 -5.59 6.14
CA ILE A 124 -17.57 -6.70 6.97
C ILE A 124 -18.27 -7.93 6.45
N MET A 125 -17.47 -8.98 6.18
CA MET A 125 -17.90 -10.36 6.06
C MET A 125 -19.21 -10.59 6.83
N SER A 126 -20.18 -11.31 6.24
CA SER A 126 -21.50 -11.48 6.88
C SER A 126 -21.28 -11.93 8.33
N TRP A 127 -22.17 -11.53 9.23
CA TRP A 127 -22.12 -11.95 10.64
C TRP A 127 -21.86 -13.46 10.78
N GLU A 128 -22.36 -14.25 9.82
CA GLU A 128 -22.18 -15.70 9.72
C GLU A 128 -20.73 -16.10 9.45
N GLN A 129 -20.00 -15.38 8.59
CA GLN A 129 -18.59 -15.67 8.31
C GLN A 129 -17.68 -15.40 9.53
N ARG A 130 -17.92 -14.31 10.27
CA ARG A 130 -17.19 -14.03 11.52
C ARG A 130 -17.56 -15.02 12.63
N PHE A 131 -18.80 -15.49 12.63
CA PHE A 131 -19.25 -16.55 13.51
C PHE A 131 -18.58 -17.89 13.15
N ASP A 132 -18.44 -18.21 11.86
CA ASP A 132 -17.78 -19.43 11.38
C ASP A 132 -16.28 -19.44 11.69
N GLU A 133 -15.58 -18.31 11.55
CA GLU A 133 -14.18 -18.18 12.01
C GLU A 133 -14.05 -18.42 13.52
N LEU A 134 -14.98 -17.89 14.32
CA LEU A 134 -15.00 -18.11 15.77
C LEU A 134 -15.27 -19.59 16.11
N CYS A 135 -16.17 -20.23 15.36
CA CYS A 135 -16.44 -21.67 15.45
C CYS A 135 -15.19 -22.49 15.12
N ALA A 136 -14.49 -22.18 14.03
CA ALA A 136 -13.26 -22.84 13.62
C ALA A 136 -12.13 -22.66 14.64
N PHE A 137 -11.94 -21.45 15.16
CA PHE A 137 -10.94 -21.16 16.20
C PHE A 137 -11.24 -21.92 17.51
N LYS A 138 -12.52 -21.99 17.91
CA LYS A 138 -12.94 -22.76 19.09
C LYS A 138 -12.76 -24.26 18.91
N ALA A 139 -12.99 -24.78 17.70
CA ALA A 139 -12.72 -26.18 17.36
C ALA A 139 -11.22 -26.48 17.46
N GLN A 140 -10.36 -25.61 16.92
CA GLN A 140 -8.91 -25.79 16.97
C GLN A 140 -8.36 -25.73 18.40
N LYS A 141 -8.89 -24.84 19.25
CA LYS A 141 -8.55 -24.76 20.68
C LYS A 141 -9.11 -25.91 21.52
N ARG A 142 -10.25 -26.50 21.12
CA ARG A 142 -10.79 -27.73 21.74
C ARG A 142 -10.05 -28.99 21.27
N HIS A 143 -9.43 -28.96 20.09
CA HIS A 143 -8.64 -30.07 19.54
C HIS A 143 -7.14 -30.03 19.94
N CYS A 144 -6.66 -28.98 20.61
CA CYS A 144 -5.32 -28.95 21.25
C CYS A 144 -5.33 -29.50 22.68
N HIS A 145 -5.97 -30.65 22.89
CA HIS A 145 -5.64 -31.53 24.01
C HIS A 145 -5.36 -32.92 23.44
N VAL A 146 -4.09 -33.16 23.10
CA VAL A 146 -3.61 -34.49 22.74
C VAL A 146 -2.40 -34.79 23.62
N SER A 147 -2.64 -35.76 24.51
CA SER A 147 -1.81 -36.41 25.53
C SER A 147 -1.32 -35.62 26.72
#